data_AF-A0A7V7BMX9-F1
#
_entry.id   AF-A0A7V7BMX9-F1
#
_cell.length_a   1.000
_cell.length_b   1.000
_cell.length_c   1.000
_cell.angle_alpha   90.00
_cell.angle_beta   90.00
_cell.angle_gamma   90.00
#
_symmetry.space_group_name_H-M   'P 1'
#
loop_
_entity.id
_entity.type
_entity.pdbx_description
1 polymer ?
#
loop_
_entity_poly.entity_id
_entity_poly.type
_entity_poly.pdbx_seq_one_letter_code
_entity_poly.pdbx_strand_id
1 'polypeptide(L)'
;MKKPRFTVDQITSASKASKQVEKLRKKAKESSQFISENNIIDTVVLDYKTEVVFIEDAQRDYKKLDGSVKKLVDVICAKLPIRD
;
A
#
# COMPACT_ATOMS: atom_id res chain seq x y z
N MET A 1 -8.39 4.79 16.35
CA MET A 1 -8.62 4.69 14.89
C MET A 1 -9.29 3.36 14.57
N LYS A 2 -10.31 3.37 13.72
CA LYS A 2 -10.93 2.12 13.22
C LYS A 2 -9.94 1.49 12.24
N LYS A 3 -9.53 0.25 12.48
CA LYS A 3 -8.56 -0.46 11.63
C LYS A 3 -9.10 -0.48 10.19
N PRO A 4 -8.29 -0.17 9.16
CA PRO A 4 -8.74 -0.25 7.77
C PRO A 4 -9.27 -1.66 7.49
N ARG A 5 -10.48 -1.74 6.92
CA ARG A 5 -11.09 -3.00 6.47
C ARG A 5 -11.22 -2.91 4.96
N PHE A 6 -10.75 -3.93 4.26
CA PHE A 6 -11.00 -4.09 2.83
C PHE A 6 -11.93 -5.27 2.59
N THR A 7 -12.67 -5.25 1.49
CA THR A 7 -13.65 -6.28 1.12
C THR A 7 -13.15 -7.11 -0.06
N VAL A 8 -13.75 -8.28 -0.24
CA VAL A 8 -13.45 -9.19 -1.36
C VAL A 8 -13.59 -8.49 -2.72
N ASP A 9 -14.51 -7.52 -2.83
CA ASP A 9 -14.76 -6.75 -4.06
C ASP A 9 -13.60 -5.86 -4.48
N GLN A 10 -12.69 -5.57 -3.55
CA GLN A 10 -11.48 -4.79 -3.80
C GLN A 10 -10.31 -5.67 -4.24
N ILE A 11 -10.46 -7.00 -4.27
CA ILE A 11 -9.38 -7.94 -4.63
C ILE A 11 -9.57 -8.39 -6.08
N THR A 12 -8.52 -8.26 -6.88
CA THR A 12 -8.49 -8.70 -8.29
C THR A 12 -7.22 -9.52 -8.54
N SER A 13 -7.32 -10.67 -9.20
CA SER A 13 -6.11 -11.44 -9.55
C SER A 13 -5.25 -10.70 -10.58
N ALA A 14 -3.93 -10.90 -10.56
CA ALA A 14 -3.01 -10.20 -11.48
C ALA A 14 -3.35 -10.47 -12.95
N SER A 15 -3.72 -11.70 -13.29
CA SER A 15 -4.19 -12.09 -14.63
C SER A 15 -5.44 -11.33 -15.10
N LYS A 16 -6.35 -10.99 -14.18
CA LYS A 16 -7.53 -10.17 -14.50
C LYS A 16 -7.19 -8.67 -14.49
N ALA A 17 -6.30 -8.26 -13.59
CA ALA A 17 -5.86 -6.88 -13.46
C ALA A 17 -5.15 -6.38 -14.73
N SER A 18 -4.26 -7.19 -15.31
CA SER A 18 -3.52 -6.87 -16.53
C SER A 18 -4.43 -6.57 -17.72
N LYS A 19 -5.63 -7.17 -17.77
CA LYS A 19 -6.61 -6.97 -18.85
C LYS A 19 -7.58 -5.82 -18.57
N GLN A 20 -7.64 -5.32 -17.34
CA GLN A 20 -8.68 -4.37 -16.88
C GLN A 20 -8.09 -3.16 -16.14
N VAL A 21 -6.89 -2.74 -16.52
CA VAL A 21 -6.12 -1.66 -15.85
C VAL A 21 -6.93 -0.37 -15.75
N GLU A 22 -7.63 0.04 -16.82
CA GLU A 22 -8.43 1.27 -16.80
C GLU A 22 -9.58 1.21 -15.78
N LYS A 23 -10.25 0.06 -15.70
CA LYS A 23 -11.35 -0.18 -14.74
C LYS A 23 -10.83 -0.17 -13.31
N LEU A 24 -9.68 -0.80 -13.07
CA LEU A 24 -9.00 -0.77 -11.78
C LEU A 24 -8.62 0.65 -11.38
N ARG A 25 -8.05 1.44 -12.30
CA ARG A 25 -7.70 2.84 -12.04
C ARG A 25 -8.91 3.69 -11.67
N LYS A 26 -10.05 3.48 -12.34
CA LYS A 26 -11.31 4.18 -12.00
C LYS A 26 -11.78 3.82 -10.59
N LYS A 27 -11.78 2.53 -10.23
CA LYS A 27 -12.14 2.07 -8.88
C LYS A 27 -11.18 2.57 -7.79
N ALA A 28 -9.88 2.62 -8.09
CA ALA A 28 -8.84 3.07 -7.17
C ALA A 28 -9.03 4.53 -6.69
N LYS A 29 -9.72 5.36 -7.48
CA LYS A 29 -10.11 6.73 -7.10
C LYS A 29 -11.11 6.78 -5.96
N GLU A 30 -11.96 5.77 -5.84
CA GLU A 30 -12.99 5.69 -4.80
C GLU A 30 -12.47 4.93 -3.58
N SER A 31 -11.74 3.85 -3.83
CA SER A 31 -11.18 3.01 -2.77
C SER A 31 -9.98 2.21 -3.27
N SER A 32 -9.01 1.97 -2.40
CA SER A 32 -7.84 1.13 -2.69
C SER A 32 -8.24 -0.20 -3.33
N GLN A 33 -7.53 -0.61 -4.37
CA GLN A 33 -7.71 -1.91 -5.02
C GLN A 33 -6.48 -2.78 -4.77
N PHE A 34 -6.71 -4.06 -4.51
CA PHE A 34 -5.68 -5.03 -4.15
C PHE A 34 -5.51 -6.02 -5.29
N ILE A 35 -4.28 -6.23 -5.73
CA ILE A 35 -3.94 -7.22 -6.74
C ILE A 35 -3.34 -8.44 -6.05
N SER A 36 -3.90 -9.61 -6.34
CA SER A 36 -3.43 -10.88 -5.79
C SER A 36 -2.81 -11.79 -6.85
N GLU A 37 -1.80 -12.54 -6.42
CA GLU A 37 -1.18 -13.63 -7.18
C GLU A 37 -1.03 -14.82 -6.24
N ASN A 38 -1.43 -16.02 -6.68
CA ASN A 38 -1.36 -17.24 -5.85
C ASN A 38 -1.95 -17.10 -4.43
N ASN A 39 -3.11 -16.43 -4.31
CA ASN A 39 -3.81 -16.12 -3.05
C ASN A 39 -3.05 -15.20 -2.08
N ILE A 40 -1.96 -14.58 -2.52
CA ILE A 40 -1.21 -13.58 -1.77
C ILE A 40 -1.53 -12.21 -2.37
N ILE A 41 -1.88 -11.24 -1.53
CA ILE A 41 -1.96 -9.84 -1.95
C ILE A 41 -0.54 -9.34 -2.13
N ASP A 42 -0.18 -9.00 -3.35
CA ASP A 42 1.17 -8.57 -3.70
C ASP A 42 1.24 -7.06 -3.95
N THR A 43 0.23 -6.49 -4.63
CA THR A 43 0.25 -5.08 -5.04
C THR A 43 -1.02 -4.36 -4.60
N VAL A 44 -0.89 -3.07 -4.25
CA VAL A 44 -2.03 -2.18 -3.96
C VAL A 44 -2.02 -1.03 -4.95
N VAL A 45 -3.18 -0.76 -5.55
CA VAL A 45 -3.42 0.40 -6.42
C VAL A 45 -4.20 1.44 -5.64
N LEU A 46 -3.63 2.63 -5.52
CA LEU A 46 -4.18 3.77 -4.78
C LEU A 46 -4.48 4.93 -5.74
N ASP A 47 -5.36 5.84 -5.31
CA ASP A 47 -5.38 7.18 -5.90
C ASP A 47 -4.13 7.95 -5.45
N TYR A 48 -3.62 8.79 -6.34
CA TYR A 48 -2.40 9.56 -6.08
C TYR A 48 -2.53 10.44 -4.83
N LYS A 49 -3.70 11.06 -4.61
CA LYS A 49 -3.93 11.88 -3.41
C LYS A 49 -3.83 11.05 -2.13
N THR A 50 -4.36 9.83 -2.17
CA THR A 50 -4.32 8.91 -1.03
C THR A 50 -2.89 8.47 -0.75
N GLU A 51 -2.13 8.12 -1.79
CA GLU A 51 -0.72 7.76 -1.67
C GLU A 51 0.11 8.88 -1.01
N VAL A 52 -0.03 10.13 -1.47
CA VAL A 52 0.69 11.27 -0.91
C VAL A 52 0.37 11.45 0.58
N VAL A 53 -0.90 11.40 0.97
CA VAL A 53 -1.30 11.51 2.39
C VAL A 53 -0.71 10.40 3.24
N PHE A 54 -0.73 9.14 2.75
CA PHE A 54 -0.12 8.02 3.47
C PHE A 54 1.38 8.20 3.68
N ILE A 55 2.09 8.68 2.66
CA ILE A 55 3.54 8.94 2.75
C ILE A 55 3.82 10.07 3.74
N GLU A 56 3.06 11.17 3.68
CA GLU A 56 3.22 12.31 4.59
C GLU A 56 2.94 11.94 6.05
N ASP A 57 1.89 11.16 6.30
CA ASP A 57 1.56 10.68 7.65
C ASP A 57 2.63 9.71 8.16
N ALA A 58 3.10 8.77 7.32
CA ALA A 58 4.18 7.87 7.67
C ALA A 58 5.49 8.62 7.98
N GLN A 59 5.83 9.65 7.19
CA GLN A 59 6.98 10.52 7.46
C GLN A 59 6.81 11.30 8.76
N ARG A 60 5.61 11.80 9.04
CA ARG A 60 5.31 12.53 10.28
C ARG A 60 5.46 11.61 11.49
N ASP A 61 4.96 10.39 11.41
CA ASP A 61 5.06 9.43 12.51
C ASP A 61 6.49 8.95 12.70
N TYR A 62 7.23 8.71 11.61
CA TYR A 62 8.66 8.43 11.69
C TYR A 62 9.46 9.56 12.35
N LYS A 63 9.14 10.83 12.08
CA LYS A 63 9.77 12.00 12.72
C LYS A 63 9.54 12.06 14.23
N LYS A 64 8.45 11.48 14.74
CA LYS A 64 8.16 11.42 16.18
C LYS A 64 8.93 10.30 16.89
N LEU A 65 9.52 9.36 16.15
CA LEU A 65 10.30 8.29 16.74
C LEU A 65 11.65 8.82 17.23
N ASP A 66 12.09 8.31 18.37
CA ASP A 66 13.40 8.60 18.96
C ASP A 66 14.11 7.32 19.44
N GLY A 67 15.38 7.49 19.80
CA GLY A 67 16.21 6.46 20.42
C GLY A 67 16.23 5.11 19.69
N SER A 68 16.01 4.04 20.47
CA SER A 68 16.11 2.66 20.01
C SER A 68 15.02 2.27 19.00
N VAL A 69 13.84 2.89 19.06
CA VAL A 69 12.73 2.58 18.15
C VAL A 69 13.02 3.08 16.75
N LYS A 70 13.51 4.32 16.64
CA LYS A 70 13.93 4.88 15.35
C LYS A 70 15.03 4.04 14.70
N LYS A 71 16.04 3.65 15.50
CA LYS A 71 17.16 2.82 15.04
C LYS A 71 16.71 1.45 14.52
N LEU A 72 15.69 0.85 15.14
CA LEU A 72 15.10 -0.40 14.68
C LEU A 72 14.40 -0.23 13.33
N VAL A 73 13.62 0.84 13.16
CA VAL A 73 12.96 1.14 11.88
C VAL A 73 13.99 1.35 10.77
N ASP A 74 15.07 2.08 11.04
CA ASP A 74 16.16 2.30 10.06
C ASP A 74 16.79 0.99 9.58
N VAL A 75 17.06 0.07 10.52
CA VAL A 75 17.61 -1.25 10.20
C VAL A 75 16.63 -2.08 9.37
N ILE A 76 15.34 -2.02 9.68
CA ILE A 76 14.30 -2.74 8.92
C ILE A 76 14.22 -2.16 7.51
N CYS A 77 14.10 -0.84 7.36
CA CYS A 77 14.03 -0.18 6.05
C CYS A 77 15.26 -0.49 5.17
N ALA A 78 16.46 -0.53 5.76
CA ALA A 78 17.68 -0.90 5.05
C ALA A 78 17.73 -2.37 4.60
N LYS A 79 16.99 -3.26 5.27
CA LYS A 79 16.93 -4.70 4.95
C LYS A 79 15.76 -5.07 4.05
N LEU A 80 14.77 -4.20 3.88
CA LEU A 80 13.70 -4.42 2.94
C LEU A 80 14.29 -4.30 1.52
N PRO A 81 14.15 -5.33 0.67
CA PRO A 81 14.59 -5.22 -0.72
C PRO A 81 13.76 -4.13 -1.39
N ILE A 82 14.42 -3.02 -1.75
CA ILE A 82 13.83 -2.03 -2.65
C ILE A 82 13.72 -2.76 -4.00
N ARG A 83 12.50 -3.13 -4.39
CA ARG A 83 12.23 -3.61 -5.74
C ARG A 83 12.13 -2.36 -6.62
N ASP A 84 13.18 -2.10 -7.37
CA ASP A 84 13.19 -1.14 -8.49
C ASP A 84 12.16 -1.53 -9.57
#